data_AF-A0A7R9QXI0-F1
#
_entry.id   AF-A0A7R9QXI0-F1
#
_cell.length_a   1.000
_cell.length_b   1.000
_cell.length_c   1.000
_cell.angle_alpha   90.00
_cell.angle_beta   90.00
_cell.angle_gamma   90.00
#
_symmetry.space_group_name_H-M   'P 1'
#
loop_
_entity.id
_entity.type
_entity.pdbx_description
1 polymer ?
#
loop_
_entity_poly.entity_id
_entity_poly.type
_entity_poly.pdbx_seq_one_letter_code
_entity_poly.pdbx_strand_id
1 'polypeptide(L)'
;MAIQAKAKVPGSIYSDLRREGILKESLYKTDNDLKYRWVSYDNWTFERTFNVDTKLLAKQYVYLLADGIDTVSTVTINDELIGRTDNQFIRYKFDVKKVLKLGPNVIRVAIQSAPLYSMQRAKQYETQYKYKVNDCTKGADNECYYDFIRKMASSYSWDWGPAFPTQGIWKPIGIEAYDKAVLRDVMVDTKPDPKNSSQWVLTVSTYVESASLKQIDTILDISLDDKILVSKQKHSLKTDLLGSVKLDIVIPIP
;
A
#
# COMPACT_ATOMS: atom_id res chain seq x y z
N MET A 1 14.85 14.12 -23.24
CA MET A 1 14.53 12.82 -23.85
C MET A 1 13.75 12.01 -22.83
N ALA A 2 12.68 11.33 -23.22
CA ALA A 2 11.95 10.46 -22.30
C ALA A 2 12.70 9.13 -22.13
N ILE A 3 12.99 8.75 -20.89
CA ILE A 3 13.61 7.46 -20.58
C ILE A 3 12.51 6.41 -20.44
N GLN A 4 12.70 5.25 -21.08
CA GLN A 4 11.80 4.11 -20.98
C GLN A 4 12.60 2.87 -20.59
N ALA A 5 12.03 2.06 -19.69
CA ALA A 5 12.65 0.88 -19.12
C ALA A 5 11.57 -0.15 -18.78
N LYS A 6 11.89 -1.45 -18.85
CA LYS A 6 11.00 -2.47 -18.30
C LYS A 6 11.02 -2.39 -16.78
N ALA A 7 9.84 -2.37 -16.17
CA ALA A 7 9.67 -2.31 -14.73
C ALA A 7 9.36 -3.68 -14.12
N LYS A 8 9.81 -3.91 -12.88
CA LYS A 8 9.40 -5.08 -12.08
C LYS A 8 8.57 -4.58 -10.89
N VAL A 9 7.41 -5.19 -10.68
CA VAL A 9 6.53 -4.91 -9.55
C VAL A 9 6.33 -6.20 -8.76
N PRO A 10 6.58 -6.22 -7.43
CA PRO A 10 7.08 -5.11 -6.62
C PRO A 10 8.52 -4.69 -6.95
N GLY A 11 8.82 -3.40 -6.85
CA GLY A 11 10.16 -2.87 -7.17
C GLY A 11 10.28 -1.34 -7.08
N SER A 12 11.42 -0.83 -7.54
CA SER A 12 11.77 0.60 -7.50
C SER A 12 12.46 1.06 -8.77
N ILE A 13 12.35 2.35 -9.10
CA ILE A 13 12.87 2.90 -10.33
C ILE A 13 14.40 2.74 -10.47
N TYR A 14 15.17 2.93 -9.39
CA TYR A 14 16.62 2.73 -9.43
C TYR A 14 16.99 1.27 -9.77
N SER A 15 16.23 0.30 -9.24
CA SER A 15 16.46 -1.11 -9.54
C SER A 15 16.09 -1.47 -10.98
N ASP A 16 15.07 -0.82 -11.53
CA ASP A 16 14.63 -1.00 -12.92
C ASP A 16 15.63 -0.39 -13.90
N LEU A 17 16.03 0.86 -13.70
CA LEU A 17 17.02 1.52 -14.56
C LEU A 17 18.39 0.83 -14.52
N ARG A 18 18.79 0.29 -13.36
CA ARG A 18 20.02 -0.52 -13.27
C ARG A 18 19.89 -1.82 -14.05
N ARG A 19 18.77 -2.53 -13.91
CA ARG A 19 18.53 -3.80 -14.61
C ARG A 19 18.52 -3.63 -16.12
N GLU A 20 17.95 -2.53 -16.61
CA GLU A 20 17.92 -2.21 -18.04
C GLU A 20 19.22 -1.53 -18.53
N GLY A 21 20.27 -1.45 -17.71
CA GLY A 21 21.60 -0.95 -18.10
C GLY A 21 21.69 0.57 -18.30
N ILE A 22 20.67 1.33 -17.87
CA ILE A 22 20.66 2.80 -17.93
C ILE A 22 21.57 3.37 -16.83
N LEU A 23 21.49 2.82 -15.62
CA LEU A 23 22.45 3.10 -14.54
C LEU A 23 23.58 2.08 -14.64
N LYS A 24 24.70 2.48 -15.27
CA LYS A 24 25.78 1.58 -15.68
C LYS A 24 26.69 1.13 -14.54
N GLU A 25 26.77 1.93 -13.48
CA GLU A 25 27.63 1.65 -12.33
C GLU A 25 26.84 1.18 -11.11
N SER A 26 27.54 0.60 -10.14
CA SER A 26 26.94 0.27 -8.85
C SER A 26 26.41 1.52 -8.17
N LEU A 27 25.14 1.49 -7.72
CA LEU A 27 24.50 2.61 -7.04
C LEU A 27 25.29 3.07 -5.81
N TYR A 28 25.88 2.14 -5.08
CA TYR A 28 26.53 2.41 -3.79
C TYR A 28 28.04 2.64 -3.88
N LYS A 29 28.58 2.86 -5.08
CA LYS A 29 30.01 3.11 -5.29
C LYS A 29 30.28 4.62 -5.29
N THR A 30 31.31 5.05 -4.54
CA THR A 30 31.78 6.44 -4.50
C THR A 30 30.65 7.43 -4.24
N ASP A 31 30.42 8.36 -5.15
CA ASP A 31 29.47 9.46 -5.19
C ASP A 31 28.29 9.17 -6.16
N ASN A 32 28.02 7.89 -6.44
CA ASN A 32 26.99 7.54 -7.42
C ASN A 32 25.56 7.92 -6.99
N ASP A 33 25.33 8.20 -5.71
CA ASP A 33 24.09 8.79 -5.22
C ASP A 33 23.90 10.24 -5.69
N LEU A 34 24.99 11.02 -5.81
CA LEU A 34 24.97 12.33 -6.46
C LEU A 34 24.83 12.19 -7.97
N LYS A 35 25.63 11.30 -8.59
CA LYS A 35 25.59 11.04 -10.04
C LYS A 35 24.21 10.65 -10.54
N TYR A 36 23.52 9.80 -9.79
CA TYR A 36 22.19 9.29 -10.15
C TYR A 36 21.05 10.03 -9.45
N ARG A 37 21.32 11.15 -8.76
CA ARG A 37 20.31 11.92 -8.03
C ARG A 37 19.17 12.42 -8.91
N TRP A 38 19.46 12.68 -10.19
CA TRP A 38 18.47 13.09 -11.18
C TRP A 38 17.28 12.13 -11.23
N VAL A 39 17.48 10.83 -10.97
CA VAL A 39 16.41 9.83 -10.98
C VAL A 39 15.31 10.17 -9.96
N SER A 40 15.66 10.65 -8.77
CA SER A 40 14.67 11.03 -7.75
C SER A 40 14.00 12.38 -8.00
N TYR A 41 14.59 13.23 -8.85
CA TYR A 41 14.04 14.54 -9.23
C TYR A 41 13.12 14.48 -10.45
N ASP A 42 13.13 13.37 -11.19
CA ASP A 42 12.19 13.12 -12.27
C ASP A 42 10.87 12.49 -11.78
N ASN A 43 9.81 12.72 -12.57
CA ASN A 43 8.55 12.02 -12.40
C ASN A 43 8.57 10.73 -13.22
N TRP A 44 8.04 9.65 -12.65
CA TRP A 44 8.02 8.33 -13.31
C TRP A 44 6.61 7.80 -13.45
N THR A 45 6.29 7.28 -14.64
CA THR A 45 4.99 6.63 -14.89
C THR A 45 5.19 5.15 -15.13
N PHE A 46 4.60 4.33 -14.26
CA PHE A 46 4.49 2.89 -14.47
C PHE A 46 3.24 2.61 -15.30
N GLU A 47 3.38 1.83 -16.36
CA GLU A 47 2.27 1.48 -17.26
C GLU A 47 2.20 -0.04 -17.47
N ARG A 48 0.98 -0.59 -17.49
CA ARG A 48 0.76 -1.99 -17.86
C ARG A 48 -0.59 -2.14 -18.57
N THR A 49 -0.63 -3.03 -19.57
CA THR A 49 -1.89 -3.55 -20.12
C THR A 49 -2.26 -4.87 -19.45
N PHE A 50 -3.53 -5.06 -19.12
CA PHE A 50 -4.06 -6.30 -18.56
C PHE A 50 -5.44 -6.61 -19.14
N ASN A 51 -5.81 -7.90 -19.20
CA ASN A 51 -7.10 -8.32 -19.72
C ASN A 51 -8.09 -8.53 -18.58
N VAL A 52 -9.33 -8.10 -18.81
CA VAL A 52 -10.48 -8.31 -17.93
C VAL A 52 -11.49 -9.21 -18.65
N ASP A 53 -12.01 -10.21 -17.95
CA ASP A 53 -13.01 -11.13 -18.48
C ASP A 53 -14.42 -10.80 -17.94
N THR A 54 -15.43 -11.49 -18.50
CA THR A 54 -16.82 -11.33 -18.08
C THR A 54 -17.07 -11.81 -16.65
N LYS A 55 -16.27 -12.77 -16.14
CA LYS A 55 -16.42 -13.29 -14.78
C LYS A 55 -16.06 -12.24 -13.74
N LEU A 56 -14.99 -11.48 -13.98
CA LEU A 56 -14.56 -10.38 -13.13
C LEU A 56 -15.58 -9.23 -13.17
N LEU A 57 -16.04 -8.83 -14.36
CA LEU A 57 -17.05 -7.75 -14.50
C LEU A 57 -18.42 -8.11 -13.90
N ALA A 58 -18.76 -9.40 -13.86
CA ALA A 58 -19.99 -9.87 -13.25
C ALA A 58 -19.99 -9.75 -11.72
N LYS A 59 -18.83 -9.60 -11.06
CA LYS A 59 -18.74 -9.45 -9.61
C LYS A 59 -19.41 -8.18 -9.13
N GLN A 60 -20.07 -8.24 -7.97
CA GLN A 60 -20.76 -7.06 -7.44
C GLN A 60 -19.78 -5.91 -7.13
N TYR A 61 -18.60 -6.22 -6.59
CA TYR A 61 -17.53 -5.28 -6.27
C TYR A 61 -16.24 -5.66 -6.97
N VAL A 62 -15.53 -4.65 -7.46
CA VAL A 62 -14.23 -4.80 -8.12
C VAL A 62 -13.33 -3.65 -7.70
N TYR A 63 -12.28 -3.97 -6.96
CA TYR A 63 -11.33 -3.02 -6.41
C TYR A 63 -9.93 -3.24 -6.97
N LEU A 64 -9.20 -2.15 -7.18
CA LEU A 64 -7.75 -2.19 -7.28
C LEU A 64 -7.18 -2.04 -5.86
N LEU A 65 -6.42 -3.04 -5.43
CA LEU A 65 -5.67 -3.02 -4.17
C LEU A 65 -4.20 -2.79 -4.47
N ALA A 66 -3.64 -1.74 -3.90
CA ALA A 66 -2.20 -1.48 -3.92
C ALA A 66 -1.68 -1.54 -2.48
N ASP A 67 -0.89 -2.56 -2.17
CA ASP A 67 -0.35 -2.79 -0.82
C ASP A 67 0.72 -1.76 -0.44
N GLY A 68 1.26 -1.02 -1.40
CA GLY A 68 2.23 0.02 -1.17
C GLY A 68 2.73 0.68 -2.46
N ILE A 69 2.53 2.00 -2.55
CA ILE A 69 3.05 2.86 -3.62
C ILE A 69 3.97 3.89 -2.97
N ASP A 70 5.17 4.04 -3.50
CA ASP A 70 6.21 4.97 -3.05
C ASP A 70 6.33 6.15 -4.02
N THR A 71 5.78 7.33 -3.74
CA THR A 71 4.87 7.66 -2.63
C THR A 71 3.67 8.45 -3.15
N VAL A 72 3.91 9.67 -3.65
CA VAL A 72 2.86 10.56 -4.13
C VAL A 72 2.55 10.23 -5.58
N SER A 73 1.35 9.77 -5.88
CA SER A 73 1.00 9.34 -7.23
C SER A 73 -0.44 9.64 -7.62
N THR A 74 -0.67 9.62 -8.93
CA THR A 74 -1.99 9.58 -9.54
C THR A 74 -2.15 8.24 -10.25
N VAL A 75 -3.26 7.55 -9.98
CA VAL A 75 -3.57 6.26 -10.58
C VAL A 75 -4.72 6.41 -11.56
N THR A 76 -4.53 5.95 -12.80
CA THR A 76 -5.56 5.96 -13.83
C THR A 76 -5.72 4.57 -14.44
N ILE A 77 -6.94 4.27 -14.89
CA ILE A 77 -7.25 3.11 -15.72
C ILE A 77 -8.01 3.60 -16.94
N ASN A 78 -7.62 3.20 -18.14
CA ASN A 78 -8.22 3.66 -19.40
C ASN A 78 -8.31 5.19 -19.49
N ASP A 79 -7.27 5.88 -18.99
CA ASP A 79 -7.16 7.35 -18.90
C ASP A 79 -8.17 8.04 -17.96
N GLU A 80 -8.97 7.26 -17.21
CA GLU A 80 -9.85 7.76 -16.16
C GLU A 80 -9.13 7.74 -14.79
N LEU A 81 -9.24 8.84 -14.04
CA LEU A 81 -8.69 8.97 -12.70
C LEU A 81 -9.45 8.09 -11.71
N ILE A 82 -8.77 7.10 -11.12
CA ILE A 82 -9.37 6.24 -10.08
C ILE A 82 -8.95 6.65 -8.67
N GLY A 83 -7.82 7.34 -8.50
CA GLY A 83 -7.37 7.78 -7.18
C GLY A 83 -6.00 8.42 -7.14
N ARG A 84 -5.61 8.84 -5.93
CA ARG A 84 -4.30 9.42 -5.61
C ARG A 84 -3.70 8.75 -4.37
N THR A 85 -2.38 8.75 -4.29
CA THR A 85 -1.61 8.28 -3.12
C THR A 85 -0.68 9.37 -2.62
N ASP A 86 -0.29 9.28 -1.35
CA ASP A 86 0.56 10.25 -0.66
C ASP A 86 1.35 9.66 0.53
N ASN A 87 1.26 8.35 0.76
CA ASN A 87 1.80 7.68 1.94
C ASN A 87 2.27 6.25 1.60
N GLN A 88 3.58 6.05 1.69
CA GLN A 88 4.26 4.80 1.37
C GLN A 88 3.80 3.62 2.23
N PHE A 89 3.34 3.89 3.46
CA PHE A 89 3.22 2.89 4.51
C PHE A 89 1.83 2.25 4.61
N ILE A 90 0.88 2.67 3.79
CA ILE A 90 -0.51 2.20 3.86
C ILE A 90 -0.94 1.51 2.57
N ARG A 91 -1.95 0.65 2.71
CA ARG A 91 -2.67 0.06 1.59
C ARG A 91 -3.66 1.07 1.02
N TYR A 92 -3.76 1.11 -0.30
CA TYR A 92 -4.79 1.85 -1.03
C TYR A 92 -5.79 0.89 -1.68
N LYS A 93 -7.07 1.28 -1.65
CA LYS A 93 -8.18 0.56 -2.26
C LYS A 93 -8.99 1.53 -3.10
N PHE A 94 -9.13 1.24 -4.39
CA PHE A 94 -9.91 2.07 -5.34
C PHE A 94 -11.01 1.23 -5.99
N ASP A 95 -12.26 1.72 -5.99
CA ASP A 95 -13.32 1.10 -6.78
C ASP A 95 -13.05 1.36 -8.27
N VAL A 96 -12.94 0.28 -9.03
CA VAL A 96 -12.61 0.34 -10.47
C VAL A 96 -13.71 -0.27 -11.33
N LYS A 97 -14.81 -0.74 -10.74
CA LYS A 97 -15.85 -1.48 -11.46
C LYS A 97 -16.41 -0.73 -12.66
N LYS A 98 -16.59 0.59 -12.52
CA LYS A 98 -17.16 1.44 -13.57
C LYS A 98 -16.18 1.78 -14.70
N VAL A 99 -14.87 1.67 -14.44
CA VAL A 99 -13.80 2.11 -15.34
C VAL A 99 -13.26 0.94 -16.18
N LEU A 100 -13.37 -0.30 -15.67
CA LEU A 100 -12.94 -1.49 -16.39
C LEU A 100 -13.86 -1.81 -17.57
N LYS A 101 -13.25 -2.24 -18.68
CA LYS A 101 -13.94 -2.75 -19.87
C LYS A 101 -13.58 -4.21 -20.13
N LEU A 102 -14.44 -4.94 -20.85
CA LEU A 102 -14.13 -6.29 -21.29
C LEU A 102 -12.91 -6.28 -22.23
N GLY A 103 -11.97 -7.21 -22.05
CA GLY A 103 -10.75 -7.30 -22.83
C GLY A 103 -9.62 -6.39 -22.28
N PRO A 104 -8.82 -5.75 -23.16
CA PRO A 104 -7.61 -5.05 -22.74
C PRO A 104 -7.91 -3.73 -22.02
N ASN A 105 -7.28 -3.53 -20.88
CA ASN A 105 -7.31 -2.31 -20.06
C ASN A 105 -5.89 -1.83 -19.82
N VAL A 106 -5.70 -0.51 -19.75
CA VAL A 106 -4.38 0.10 -19.46
C VAL A 106 -4.43 0.76 -18.10
N ILE A 107 -3.51 0.39 -17.20
CA ILE A 107 -3.30 1.08 -15.92
C ILE A 107 -2.04 1.94 -16.01
N ARG A 108 -2.11 3.16 -15.46
CA ARG A 108 -0.97 4.05 -15.27
C ARG A 108 -0.88 4.50 -13.82
N VAL A 109 0.33 4.47 -13.26
CA VAL A 109 0.67 5.02 -11.95
C VAL A 109 1.73 6.08 -12.16
N ALA A 110 1.32 7.34 -12.18
CA ALA A 110 2.21 8.49 -12.36
C ALA A 110 2.68 8.99 -10.99
N ILE A 111 3.94 8.73 -10.67
CA ILE A 111 4.55 9.04 -9.37
C ILE A 111 5.36 10.33 -9.49
N GLN A 112 5.09 11.28 -8.60
CA GLN A 112 5.80 12.56 -8.51
C GLN A 112 7.16 12.39 -7.84
N SER A 113 8.14 13.22 -8.20
CA SER A 113 9.44 13.28 -7.54
C SER A 113 9.25 13.58 -6.05
N ALA A 114 9.75 12.70 -5.18
CA ALA A 114 9.62 12.85 -3.74
C ALA A 114 10.32 14.12 -3.19
N PRO A 115 11.57 14.46 -3.58
CA PRO A 115 12.24 15.68 -3.12
C PRO A 115 11.51 16.97 -3.53
N LEU A 116 11.06 17.05 -4.79
CA LEU A 116 10.30 18.22 -5.26
C LEU A 116 8.97 18.37 -4.53
N TYR A 117 8.25 17.27 -4.31
CA TYR A 117 6.99 17.30 -3.56
C TYR A 117 7.22 17.76 -2.11
N SER A 118 8.18 17.17 -1.40
CA SER A 118 8.44 17.51 0.00
C SER A 118 8.93 18.95 0.17
N MET A 119 9.79 19.43 -0.74
CA MET A 119 10.19 20.84 -0.80
C MET A 119 8.99 21.78 -1.04
N GLN A 120 8.07 21.42 -1.94
CA GLN A 120 6.87 22.22 -2.19
C GLN A 120 5.99 22.30 -0.94
N ARG A 121 5.80 21.17 -0.24
CA ARG A 121 5.04 21.11 1.01
C ARG A 121 5.68 21.92 2.13
N ALA A 122 7.01 21.88 2.27
CA ALA A 122 7.73 22.72 3.22
C ALA A 122 7.48 24.21 2.96
N LYS A 123 7.63 24.68 1.70
CA LYS A 123 7.36 26.08 1.32
C LYS A 123 5.91 26.52 1.60
N GLN A 124 4.94 25.62 1.36
CA GLN A 124 3.53 25.87 1.69
C GLN A 124 3.35 26.07 3.20
N TYR A 125 3.97 25.21 4.01
CA TYR A 125 3.95 25.31 5.46
C TYR A 125 4.56 26.62 5.96
N GLU A 126 5.75 27.00 5.44
CA GLU A 126 6.39 28.27 5.80
C GLU A 126 5.48 29.47 5.50
N THR A 127 4.81 29.44 4.35
CA THR A 127 3.90 30.50 3.93
C THR A 127 2.67 30.59 4.83
N GLN A 128 2.09 29.44 5.18
CA GLN A 128 0.88 29.33 6.00
C GLN A 128 1.12 29.73 7.45
N TYR A 129 2.20 29.24 8.05
CA TYR A 129 2.47 29.39 9.48
C TYR A 129 3.46 30.49 9.82
N LYS A 130 4.05 31.16 8.81
CA LYS A 130 5.11 32.17 8.97
C LYS A 130 6.29 31.65 9.80
N TYR A 131 6.56 30.35 9.69
CA TYR A 131 7.62 29.66 10.39
C TYR A 131 8.61 29.10 9.38
N LYS A 132 9.88 29.49 9.49
CA LYS A 132 10.94 28.99 8.60
C LYS A 132 11.25 27.54 8.94
N VAL A 133 11.15 26.66 7.94
CA VAL A 133 11.57 25.28 8.06
C VAL A 133 13.08 25.23 7.87
N ASN A 134 13.79 24.57 8.78
CA ASN A 134 15.23 24.43 8.66
C ASN A 134 15.58 23.50 7.50
N ASP A 135 16.57 23.89 6.69
CA ASP A 135 17.18 23.00 5.72
C ASP A 135 17.92 21.85 6.44
N CYS A 136 18.15 20.76 5.71
CA CYS A 136 19.01 19.70 6.20
C CYS A 136 20.45 20.19 6.44
N THR A 137 21.18 19.49 7.32
CA THR A 137 22.53 19.89 7.74
C THR A 137 23.44 20.17 6.54
N LYS A 138 23.95 21.40 6.45
CA LYS A 138 24.87 21.81 5.38
C LYS A 138 26.14 20.97 5.43
N GLY A 139 26.56 20.43 4.28
CA GLY A 139 27.82 19.69 4.12
C GLY A 139 27.70 18.16 4.10
N ALA A 140 26.50 17.61 4.25
CA ALA A 140 26.21 16.23 3.91
C ALA A 140 25.39 16.21 2.61
N ASP A 141 25.67 15.28 1.70
CA ASP A 141 25.01 15.10 0.40
C ASP A 141 23.57 14.56 0.53
N ASN A 142 22.79 15.20 1.41
CA ASN A 142 21.46 14.80 1.86
C ASN A 142 20.35 15.39 0.99
N GLU A 143 19.16 14.80 1.11
CA GLU A 143 17.93 15.42 0.63
C GLU A 143 17.15 15.98 1.82
N CYS A 144 16.59 17.18 1.66
CA CYS A 144 15.91 17.87 2.76
C CYS A 144 14.40 17.60 2.78
N TYR A 145 13.75 18.03 3.87
CA TYR A 145 12.29 18.08 4.03
C TYR A 145 11.57 16.72 4.03
N TYR A 146 12.25 15.63 4.39
CA TYR A 146 11.62 14.30 4.47
C TYR A 146 10.41 14.28 5.44
N ASP A 147 10.36 15.17 6.43
CA ASP A 147 9.23 15.34 7.37
C ASP A 147 7.92 15.75 6.69
N PHE A 148 8.00 16.30 5.48
CA PHE A 148 6.83 16.78 4.71
C PHE A 148 6.28 15.73 3.74
N ILE A 149 6.73 14.48 3.82
CA ILE A 149 6.25 13.36 3.02
C ILE A 149 6.17 12.08 3.86
N ARG A 150 5.11 11.28 3.68
CA ARG A 150 4.96 10.00 4.38
C ARG A 150 5.71 8.90 3.62
N LYS A 151 7.05 8.93 3.71
CA LYS A 151 7.99 8.03 3.02
C LYS A 151 9.10 7.60 3.98
N MET A 152 9.79 6.48 3.69
CA MET A 152 11.01 6.05 4.40
C MET A 152 12.00 7.22 4.54
N ALA A 153 12.20 7.71 5.76
CA ALA A 153 13.05 8.88 6.04
C ALA A 153 14.49 8.68 5.57
N SER A 154 15.09 7.51 5.84
CA SER A 154 16.45 7.20 5.45
C SER A 154 16.69 7.12 3.93
N SER A 155 15.63 7.13 3.10
CA SER A 155 15.80 7.30 1.66
C SER A 155 16.30 8.72 1.29
N TYR A 156 16.17 9.69 2.20
CA TYR A 156 16.69 11.05 2.08
C TYR A 156 18.13 11.21 2.62
N SER A 157 18.83 10.08 2.86
CA SER A 157 20.12 9.96 3.57
C SER A 157 19.95 9.73 5.08
N TRP A 158 20.97 9.13 5.69
CA TRP A 158 21.16 8.99 7.13
C TRP A 158 22.67 8.84 7.44
N ASP A 159 23.05 8.82 8.73
CA ASP A 159 24.46 8.65 9.14
C ASP A 159 25.13 7.34 8.67
N TRP A 160 24.35 6.38 8.16
CA TRP A 160 24.80 5.08 7.66
C TRP A 160 24.48 4.83 6.18
N GLY A 161 23.86 5.77 5.45
CA GLY A 161 23.42 5.50 4.08
C GLY A 161 23.18 6.75 3.23
N PRO A 162 23.43 6.68 1.91
CA PRO A 162 23.30 7.82 1.00
C PRO A 162 21.82 8.14 0.68
N ALA A 163 21.59 9.33 0.09
CA ALA A 163 20.27 9.72 -0.37
C ALA A 163 19.90 9.05 -1.71
N PHE A 164 18.91 8.17 -1.65
CA PHE A 164 18.19 7.63 -2.80
C PHE A 164 16.67 7.70 -2.58
N PRO A 165 16.03 8.89 -2.72
CA PRO A 165 14.59 9.04 -2.56
C PRO A 165 13.87 8.40 -3.77
N THR A 166 13.83 7.08 -3.78
CA THR A 166 13.28 6.30 -4.89
C THR A 166 11.78 6.50 -5.04
N GLN A 167 11.27 6.15 -6.22
CA GLN A 167 9.86 6.00 -6.52
C GLN A 167 9.58 4.58 -6.99
N GLY A 168 8.37 4.07 -6.79
CA GLY A 168 7.99 2.75 -7.30
C GLY A 168 6.72 2.18 -6.69
N ILE A 169 6.27 1.08 -7.27
CA ILE A 169 5.22 0.23 -6.69
C ILE A 169 5.94 -0.84 -5.86
N TRP A 170 6.21 -0.50 -4.59
CA TRP A 170 7.15 -1.25 -3.74
C TRP A 170 6.56 -2.51 -3.08
N LYS A 171 5.24 -2.69 -3.19
CA LYS A 171 4.49 -3.88 -2.76
C LYS A 171 3.51 -4.34 -3.85
N PRO A 172 2.86 -5.52 -3.71
CA PRO A 172 1.93 -6.02 -4.69
C PRO A 172 0.79 -5.04 -5.03
N ILE A 173 0.33 -5.10 -6.27
CA ILE A 173 -0.85 -4.40 -6.77
C ILE A 173 -1.68 -5.37 -7.61
N GLY A 174 -2.99 -5.40 -7.40
CA GLY A 174 -3.88 -6.35 -8.06
C GLY A 174 -5.35 -5.98 -8.00
N ILE A 175 -6.16 -6.71 -8.76
CA ILE A 175 -7.62 -6.58 -8.75
C ILE A 175 -8.21 -7.62 -7.79
N GLU A 176 -9.03 -7.16 -6.86
CA GLU A 176 -9.84 -7.99 -5.99
C GLU A 176 -11.32 -7.82 -6.36
N ALA A 177 -12.04 -8.92 -6.51
CA ALA A 177 -13.45 -8.88 -6.86
C ALA A 177 -14.28 -9.90 -6.08
N TYR A 178 -15.42 -9.48 -5.55
CA TYR A 178 -16.27 -10.31 -4.70
C TYR A 178 -17.75 -9.87 -4.76
N ASP A 179 -18.63 -10.78 -4.35
CA ASP A 179 -20.09 -10.57 -4.41
C ASP A 179 -20.72 -10.22 -3.07
N LYS A 180 -20.23 -10.81 -1.97
CA LYS A 180 -20.89 -10.70 -0.65
C LYS A 180 -19.99 -10.13 0.43
N ALA A 181 -18.87 -10.77 0.68
CA ALA A 181 -17.98 -10.36 1.75
C ALA A 181 -16.57 -10.88 1.50
N VAL A 182 -15.61 -10.27 2.18
CA VAL A 182 -14.21 -10.65 2.20
C VAL A 182 -13.67 -10.52 3.62
N LEU A 183 -12.98 -11.57 4.07
CA LEU A 183 -12.27 -11.56 5.34
C LEU A 183 -10.98 -10.73 5.16
N ARG A 184 -10.89 -9.61 5.87
CA ARG A 184 -9.78 -8.66 5.78
C ARG A 184 -8.66 -8.98 6.73
N ASP A 185 -9.01 -9.33 7.97
CA ASP A 185 -8.01 -9.57 9.01
C ASP A 185 -8.54 -10.54 10.07
N VAL A 186 -7.61 -11.24 10.71
CA VAL A 186 -7.85 -12.10 11.86
C VAL A 186 -6.80 -11.77 12.90
N MET A 187 -7.24 -11.19 14.01
CA MET A 187 -6.40 -10.88 15.15
C MET A 187 -6.69 -11.86 16.28
N VAL A 188 -5.63 -12.33 16.95
CA VAL A 188 -5.75 -13.22 18.11
C VAL A 188 -5.03 -12.56 19.28
N ASP A 189 -5.77 -12.33 20.36
CA ASP A 189 -5.23 -11.90 21.66
C ASP A 189 -5.30 -13.09 22.63
N THR A 190 -4.20 -13.37 23.32
CA THR A 190 -4.08 -14.47 24.28
C THR A 190 -3.84 -13.94 25.68
N LYS A 191 -4.67 -14.35 26.64
CA LYS A 191 -4.52 -13.99 28.07
C LYS A 191 -4.67 -15.23 28.95
N PRO A 192 -3.97 -15.34 30.08
CA PRO A 192 -4.25 -16.40 31.06
C PRO A 192 -5.71 -16.34 31.52
N ASP A 193 -6.35 -17.50 31.74
CA ASP A 193 -7.72 -17.52 32.26
C ASP A 193 -7.70 -17.06 33.74
N PRO A 194 -8.39 -15.95 34.09
CA PRO A 194 -8.43 -15.46 35.47
C PRO A 194 -9.08 -16.45 36.45
N LYS A 195 -9.87 -17.42 35.95
CA LYS A 195 -10.52 -18.46 36.75
C LYS A 195 -9.70 -19.75 36.84
N ASN A 196 -8.73 -19.95 35.93
CA ASN A 196 -7.90 -21.13 35.90
C ASN A 196 -6.51 -20.81 35.35
N SER A 197 -5.51 -20.67 36.23
CA SER A 197 -4.14 -20.33 35.85
C SER A 197 -3.42 -21.37 34.99
N SER A 198 -4.00 -22.57 34.84
CA SER A 198 -3.51 -23.61 33.93
C SER A 198 -4.13 -23.56 32.53
N GLN A 199 -4.93 -22.51 32.23
CA GLN A 199 -5.60 -22.32 30.96
C GLN A 199 -5.33 -20.95 30.37
N TRP A 200 -5.48 -20.85 29.06
CA TRP A 200 -5.43 -19.59 28.31
C TRP A 200 -6.79 -19.28 27.69
N VAL A 201 -7.06 -18.00 27.48
CA VAL A 201 -8.23 -17.49 26.79
C VAL A 201 -7.76 -16.81 25.51
N LEU A 202 -8.24 -17.30 24.38
CA LEU A 202 -8.03 -16.72 23.06
C LEU A 202 -9.23 -15.84 22.73
N THR A 203 -8.99 -14.56 22.47
CA THR A 203 -9.97 -13.67 21.82
C THR A 203 -9.62 -13.57 20.35
N VAL A 204 -10.40 -14.22 19.50
CA VAL A 204 -10.27 -14.17 18.05
C VAL A 204 -11.19 -13.07 17.52
N SER A 205 -10.59 -12.01 16.99
CA SER A 205 -11.29 -10.92 16.31
C SER A 205 -11.16 -11.08 14.80
N THR A 206 -12.28 -11.25 14.11
CA THR A 206 -12.31 -11.26 12.64
C THR A 206 -12.87 -9.96 12.11
N TYR A 207 -12.22 -9.40 11.08
CA TYR A 207 -12.63 -8.18 10.41
C TYR A 207 -13.08 -8.54 9.01
N VAL A 208 -14.37 -8.35 8.72
CA VAL A 208 -14.97 -8.68 7.44
C VAL A 208 -15.47 -7.39 6.80
N GLU A 209 -15.19 -7.24 5.51
CA GLU A 209 -15.77 -6.19 4.69
C GLU A 209 -16.88 -6.79 3.82
N SER A 210 -18.01 -6.11 3.79
CA SER A 210 -19.23 -6.51 3.09
C SER A 210 -19.48 -5.68 1.85
N ALA A 211 -19.94 -6.38 0.82
CA ALA A 211 -20.52 -5.86 -0.40
C ALA A 211 -21.91 -5.22 -0.18
N SER A 212 -22.48 -5.25 1.01
CA SER A 212 -23.77 -4.59 1.24
C SER A 212 -23.98 -4.25 2.70
N LEU A 213 -24.80 -3.24 2.97
CA LEU A 213 -25.28 -2.95 4.32
C LEU A 213 -26.34 -3.96 4.80
N LYS A 214 -26.63 -4.99 4.01
CA LYS A 214 -27.54 -6.07 4.41
C LYS A 214 -26.81 -6.99 5.38
N GLN A 215 -27.59 -7.62 6.24
CA GLN A 215 -27.13 -8.67 7.14
C GLN A 215 -26.47 -9.80 6.34
N ILE A 216 -25.32 -10.26 6.82
CA ILE A 216 -24.61 -11.42 6.28
C ILE A 216 -24.73 -12.56 7.29
N ASP A 217 -25.27 -13.68 6.86
CA ASP A 217 -25.22 -14.92 7.65
C ASP A 217 -23.96 -15.69 7.28
N THR A 218 -23.19 -16.08 8.29
CA THR A 218 -21.92 -16.78 8.14
C THR A 218 -21.84 -17.99 9.06
N ILE A 219 -20.98 -18.95 8.69
CA ILE A 219 -20.64 -20.12 9.48
C ILE A 219 -19.15 -20.03 9.74
N LEU A 220 -18.75 -20.10 11.01
CA LEU A 220 -17.35 -20.07 11.41
C LEU A 220 -16.91 -21.41 11.97
N ASP A 221 -15.75 -21.86 11.49
CA ASP A 221 -14.96 -22.94 12.05
C ASP A 221 -13.59 -22.37 12.46
N ILE A 222 -13.15 -22.68 13.68
CA ILE A 222 -11.84 -22.29 14.22
C ILE A 222 -11.14 -23.56 14.66
N SER A 223 -9.93 -23.79 14.16
CA SER A 223 -9.06 -24.90 14.54
C SER A 223 -7.67 -24.41 14.92
N LEU A 224 -7.03 -25.10 15.86
CA LEU A 224 -5.63 -24.92 16.24
C LEU A 224 -4.95 -26.29 16.18
N ASP A 225 -3.89 -26.42 15.38
CA ASP A 225 -3.16 -27.68 15.16
C ASP A 225 -4.09 -28.87 14.87
N ASP A 226 -4.99 -28.69 13.90
CA ASP A 226 -6.04 -29.63 13.49
C ASP A 226 -7.11 -29.96 14.56
N LYS A 227 -6.95 -29.46 15.80
CA LYS A 227 -7.97 -29.54 16.84
C LYS A 227 -9.01 -28.46 16.61
N ILE A 228 -10.24 -28.89 16.34
CA ILE A 228 -11.39 -28.00 16.21
C ILE A 228 -11.70 -27.37 17.58
N LEU A 229 -11.62 -26.05 17.65
CA LEU A 229 -11.94 -25.25 18.84
C LEU A 229 -13.39 -24.75 18.80
N VAL A 230 -13.85 -24.33 17.63
CA VAL A 230 -15.23 -23.90 17.37
C VAL A 230 -15.64 -24.53 16.05
N SER A 231 -16.83 -25.12 15.98
CA SER A 231 -17.35 -25.69 14.73
C SER A 231 -18.75 -25.22 14.41
N LYS A 232 -18.96 -24.90 13.13
CA LYS A 232 -20.24 -24.56 12.52
C LYS A 232 -21.04 -23.52 13.29
N GLN A 233 -20.35 -22.58 13.94
CA GLN A 233 -21.01 -21.56 14.73
C GLN A 233 -21.63 -20.55 13.78
N LYS A 234 -22.97 -20.45 13.81
CA LYS A 234 -23.73 -19.51 12.98
C LYS A 234 -23.67 -18.12 13.60
N HIS A 235 -23.36 -17.14 12.77
CA HIS A 235 -23.39 -15.72 13.15
C HIS A 235 -24.15 -14.92 12.10
N SER A 236 -24.89 -13.92 12.57
CA SER A 236 -25.55 -12.95 11.73
C SER A 236 -24.89 -11.60 11.94
N LEU A 237 -24.14 -11.17 10.93
CA LEU A 237 -23.28 -10.00 10.97
C LEU A 237 -24.00 -8.80 10.38
N LYS A 238 -24.17 -7.75 11.18
CA LYS A 238 -24.65 -6.45 10.73
C LYS A 238 -23.46 -5.53 10.55
N THR A 239 -23.24 -5.06 9.33
CA THR A 239 -22.12 -4.18 9.01
C THR A 239 -22.41 -2.76 9.48
N ASP A 240 -21.34 -2.02 9.78
CA ASP A 240 -21.41 -0.57 9.97
C ASP A 240 -21.70 0.17 8.65
N LEU A 241 -21.76 1.50 8.70
CA LEU A 241 -22.01 2.35 7.54
C LEU A 241 -20.88 2.29 6.48
N LEU A 242 -19.71 1.76 6.84
CA LEU A 242 -18.58 1.54 5.94
C LEU A 242 -18.57 0.11 5.39
N GLY A 243 -19.59 -0.69 5.68
CA GLY A 243 -19.67 -2.10 5.26
C GLY A 243 -18.71 -3.01 6.04
N SER A 244 -18.16 -2.57 7.17
CA SER A 244 -17.24 -3.36 7.99
C SER A 244 -17.96 -4.04 9.14
N VAL A 245 -17.50 -5.21 9.55
CA VAL A 245 -17.98 -5.91 10.74
C VAL A 245 -16.82 -6.56 11.48
N LYS A 246 -16.84 -6.43 12.80
CA LYS A 246 -15.94 -7.11 13.73
C LYS A 246 -16.71 -8.19 14.47
N LEU A 247 -16.20 -9.42 14.47
CA LEU A 247 -16.75 -10.52 15.26
C LEU A 247 -15.67 -11.00 16.23
N ASP A 248 -15.99 -10.95 17.53
CA ASP A 248 -15.13 -11.39 18.63
C ASP A 248 -15.62 -12.73 19.18
N ILE A 249 -14.70 -13.70 19.29
CA ILE A 249 -14.98 -15.02 19.83
C ILE A 249 -13.95 -15.36 20.90
N VAL A 250 -14.45 -15.78 22.05
CA VAL A 250 -13.63 -16.11 23.22
C VAL A 250 -13.58 -17.63 23.36
N ILE A 251 -12.37 -18.18 23.36
CA ILE A 251 -12.12 -19.63 23.38
C ILE A 251 -11.16 -19.95 24.53
N PRO A 252 -11.59 -20.71 25.55
CA PRO A 252 -10.66 -21.27 26.52
C PRO A 252 -9.87 -22.42 25.89
N ILE A 253 -8.55 -22.41 26.04
CA ILE A 253 -7.68 -23.51 25.66
C ILE A 253 -6.87 -24.00 26.87
N PRO A 254 -6.49 -25.29 26.90
CA PRO A 254 -5.51 -25.79 27.86
C PRO A 254 -4.18 -25.02 27.80
#